data_AF-A0A9X0FCH2-F1
#
_entry.id   AF-A0A9X0FCH2-F1
#
_cell.length_a   1.000
_cell.length_b   1.000
_cell.length_c   1.000
_cell.angle_alpha   90.00
_cell.angle_beta   90.00
_cell.angle_gamma   90.00
#
_symmetry.space_group_name_H-M   'P 1'
#
loop_
_entity.id
_entity.type
_entity.pdbx_description
1 polymer ?
#
loop_
_entity_poly.entity_id
_entity_poly.type
_entity_poly.pdbx_seq_one_letter_code
_entity_poly.pdbx_strand_id
1 'polypeptide(L)'
;MRFISRYILVCFFILSISFLVSCQKKVDEPIVNIEDTLTEKDNLKSIQLQEIKKNTIVEQVFLKSENGHDFFQGQIERNDSLIEDKLSNKKLKSGVIPENYYVFLTGVTNKKKPTYLLGRIEQIDGKIIQWKQEVKSVKRKGTNDVYQYEVEFPKFEGERANVSFRYIWLNKENKCYGVADQLFILKKI
;
A
#
# COMPACT_ATOMS: atom_id res chain seq x y z
N MET A 1 -40.82 24.90 -18.08
CA MET A 1 -39.37 25.16 -18.12
C MET A 1 -38.61 24.98 -16.78
N ARG A 2 -39.17 24.33 -15.73
CA ARG A 2 -38.43 24.11 -14.46
C ARG A 2 -37.71 22.75 -14.33
N PHE A 3 -38.07 21.77 -15.15
CA PHE A 3 -37.50 20.42 -15.06
C PHE A 3 -36.13 20.27 -15.75
N ILE A 4 -35.92 20.92 -16.89
CA ILE A 4 -34.66 20.87 -17.65
C ILE A 4 -33.50 21.46 -16.83
N SER A 5 -33.76 22.49 -16.02
CA SER A 5 -32.77 23.14 -15.15
C SER A 5 -32.20 22.20 -14.06
N ARG A 6 -33.02 21.29 -13.50
CA ARG A 6 -32.56 20.37 -12.43
C ARG A 6 -31.63 19.28 -12.97
N TYR A 7 -31.91 18.75 -14.17
CA TYR A 7 -31.05 17.73 -14.79
C TYR A 7 -29.71 18.31 -15.24
N ILE A 8 -29.69 19.54 -15.76
CA ILE A 8 -28.43 20.23 -16.12
C ILE A 8 -27.56 20.45 -14.88
N LEU A 9 -28.15 20.83 -13.73
CA LEU A 9 -27.43 21.02 -12.47
C LEU A 9 -26.85 19.71 -11.92
N VAL A 10 -27.60 18.61 -11.97
CA VAL A 10 -27.12 17.29 -11.55
C VAL A 10 -26.01 16.78 -12.47
N CYS A 11 -26.12 16.97 -13.79
CA CYS A 11 -25.06 16.63 -14.73
C CYS A 11 -23.79 17.47 -14.52
N PHE A 12 -23.91 18.77 -14.25
CA PHE A 12 -22.77 19.62 -13.89
C PHE A 12 -22.11 19.19 -12.57
N PHE A 13 -22.91 18.78 -11.59
CA PHE A 13 -22.40 18.28 -10.32
C PHE A 13 -21.62 16.97 -10.51
N ILE A 14 -22.14 16.03 -11.30
CA ILE A 14 -21.47 14.76 -11.62
C ILE A 14 -20.20 14.99 -12.46
N LEU A 15 -20.23 15.93 -13.41
CA LEU A 15 -19.05 16.33 -14.19
C LEU A 15 -17.98 16.99 -13.31
N SER A 16 -18.37 17.81 -12.33
CA SER A 16 -17.42 18.45 -11.40
C SER A 16 -16.76 17.44 -10.46
N ILE A 17 -17.51 16.44 -9.98
CA ILE A 17 -16.96 15.34 -9.17
C ILE A 17 -15.97 14.52 -10.01
N SER A 18 -16.30 14.21 -11.27
CA SER A 18 -15.40 13.44 -12.15
C SER A 18 -14.15 14.23 -12.59
N PHE A 19 -14.22 15.57 -12.72
CA PHE A 19 -13.05 16.41 -12.95
C PHE A 19 -12.13 16.55 -11.72
N LEU A 20 -12.67 16.48 -10.50
CA LEU A 20 -11.86 16.49 -9.27
C LEU A 20 -11.01 15.21 -9.11
N VAL A 21 -11.46 14.07 -9.66
CA VAL A 21 -10.69 12.81 -9.65
C VAL A 21 -9.55 12.82 -10.68
N SER A 22 -9.63 13.66 -11.73
CA SER A 22 -8.74 13.58 -12.90
C SER A 22 -7.39 14.32 -12.77
N CYS A 23 -7.03 14.86 -11.60
CA CYS A 23 -5.78 15.62 -11.41
C CYS A 23 -4.90 15.11 -10.25
N GLN A 24 -5.06 13.82 -9.89
CA GLN A 24 -4.18 13.19 -8.91
C GLN A 24 -2.84 12.82 -9.55
N LYS A 25 -1.74 13.34 -8.98
CA LYS A 25 -0.39 12.95 -9.35
C LYS A 25 -0.18 11.50 -8.89
N LYS A 26 0.00 10.56 -9.82
CA LYS A 26 0.34 9.18 -9.48
C LYS A 26 1.80 9.11 -9.02
N VAL A 27 2.04 8.40 -7.93
CA VAL A 27 3.38 8.01 -7.49
C VAL A 27 3.62 6.57 -7.96
N ASP A 28 4.91 6.23 -8.14
CA ASP A 28 5.33 4.88 -8.49
C ASP A 28 4.93 3.91 -7.36
N GLU A 29 4.33 2.77 -7.71
CA GLU A 29 3.94 1.73 -6.74
C GLU A 29 5.17 1.26 -5.94
N PRO A 30 5.12 1.27 -4.59
CA PRO A 30 6.10 0.55 -3.79
C PRO A 30 6.00 -0.97 -4.05
N ILE A 31 7.12 -1.58 -4.39
CA ILE A 31 7.20 -3.03 -4.64
C ILE A 31 7.54 -3.72 -3.32
N VAL A 32 6.69 -4.63 -2.85
CA VAL A 32 6.96 -5.43 -1.64
C VAL A 32 7.77 -6.65 -2.04
N ASN A 33 8.94 -6.82 -1.43
CA ASN A 33 9.82 -7.96 -1.63
C ASN A 33 9.84 -8.79 -0.34
N ILE A 34 9.59 -10.09 -0.46
CA ILE A 34 9.69 -11.06 0.63
C ILE A 34 10.83 -12.00 0.26
N GLU A 35 11.87 -12.04 1.08
CA GLU A 35 13.04 -12.88 0.86
C GLU A 35 13.16 -13.97 1.92
N ASP A 36 13.52 -15.18 1.50
CA ASP A 36 13.90 -16.26 2.41
C ASP A 36 15.33 -16.01 2.92
N THR A 37 15.50 -16.01 4.24
CA THR A 37 16.80 -15.74 4.87
C THR A 37 17.68 -16.99 5.02
N LEU A 38 17.14 -18.19 4.81
CA LEU A 38 17.87 -19.46 4.97
C LEU A 38 18.25 -20.11 3.64
N THR A 39 17.51 -19.84 2.57
CA THR A 39 17.75 -20.49 1.28
C THR A 39 18.91 -19.85 0.52
N GLU A 40 19.94 -20.67 0.19
CA GLU A 40 21.09 -20.25 -0.63
C GLU A 40 20.81 -20.27 -2.15
N LYS A 41 19.67 -20.80 -2.59
CA LYS A 41 19.26 -20.88 -3.99
C LYS A 41 18.60 -19.58 -4.46
N ASP A 42 19.32 -18.79 -5.25
CA ASP A 42 18.90 -17.45 -5.71
C ASP A 42 17.56 -17.38 -6.45
N ASN A 43 17.16 -18.44 -7.16
CA ASN A 43 15.90 -18.54 -7.88
C ASN A 43 14.67 -18.83 -7.00
N LEU A 44 14.87 -19.25 -5.75
CA LEU A 44 13.81 -19.47 -4.75
C LEU A 44 13.77 -18.38 -3.68
N LYS A 45 14.66 -17.38 -3.81
CA LYS A 45 15.06 -16.52 -2.71
C LYS A 45 14.15 -15.33 -2.47
N SER A 46 13.36 -14.89 -3.47
CA SER A 46 12.55 -13.68 -3.35
C SER A 46 11.23 -13.75 -4.12
N ILE A 47 10.18 -13.20 -3.51
CA ILE A 47 8.89 -12.95 -4.15
C ILE A 47 8.65 -11.46 -4.16
N GLN A 48 8.19 -10.94 -5.30
CA GLN A 48 7.80 -9.54 -5.43
C GLN A 48 6.30 -9.45 -5.61
N LEU A 49 5.66 -8.62 -4.78
CA LEU A 49 4.24 -8.34 -4.83
C LEU A 49 4.07 -6.94 -5.45
N GLN A 50 3.42 -6.91 -6.61
CA GLN A 50 3.13 -5.70 -7.38
C GLN A 50 1.95 -5.95 -8.35
N GLU A 51 1.25 -4.89 -8.76
CA GLU A 51 -0.03 -5.05 -9.48
C GLU A 51 0.15 -5.77 -10.81
N ILE A 52 1.25 -5.48 -11.53
CA ILE A 52 1.55 -6.08 -12.85
C ILE A 52 1.68 -7.61 -12.79
N LYS A 53 2.06 -8.17 -11.63
CA LYS A 53 2.16 -9.63 -11.42
C LYS A 53 0.83 -10.25 -10.94
N LYS A 54 -0.21 -9.42 -10.71
CA LYS A 54 -1.55 -9.77 -10.24
C LYS A 54 -1.57 -10.38 -8.83
N ASN A 55 -0.66 -9.92 -7.96
CA ASN A 55 -0.58 -10.37 -6.57
C ASN A 55 -1.09 -9.33 -5.57
N THR A 56 -1.16 -8.06 -5.99
CA THR A 56 -1.56 -6.92 -5.17
C THR A 56 -2.70 -6.14 -5.85
N ILE A 57 -3.38 -5.32 -5.06
CA ILE A 57 -4.21 -4.20 -5.51
C ILE A 57 -3.59 -2.95 -4.90
N VAL A 58 -3.44 -1.88 -5.69
CA VAL A 58 -2.99 -0.58 -5.19
C VAL A 58 -4.04 0.50 -5.43
N GLU A 59 -4.43 1.15 -4.34
CA GLU A 59 -5.32 2.31 -4.36
C GLU A 59 -4.53 3.50 -3.82
N GLN A 60 -4.46 4.59 -4.58
CA GLN A 60 -3.68 5.77 -4.19
C GLN A 60 -4.48 7.06 -4.30
N VAL A 61 -4.28 7.95 -3.35
CA VAL A 61 -4.87 9.28 -3.28
C VAL A 61 -3.77 10.27 -2.92
N PHE A 62 -3.46 11.19 -3.84
CA PHE A 62 -2.45 12.23 -3.67
C PHE A 62 -3.04 13.60 -3.95
N LEU A 63 -2.65 14.59 -3.14
CA LEU A 63 -2.93 15.98 -3.44
C LEU A 63 -2.06 16.46 -4.61
N LYS A 64 -2.59 17.45 -5.32
CA LYS A 64 -1.87 18.11 -6.42
C LYS A 64 -0.63 18.88 -5.92
N SER A 65 -0.63 19.31 -4.66
CA SER A 65 0.49 19.97 -3.98
C SER A 65 0.68 19.44 -2.56
N GLU A 66 1.91 19.52 -2.06
CA GLU A 66 2.29 19.09 -0.70
C GLU A 66 1.72 19.98 0.42
N ASN A 67 1.02 21.06 0.07
CA ASN A 67 0.53 22.09 1.00
C ASN A 67 -0.98 22.04 1.25
N GLY A 68 -1.69 21.07 0.69
CA GLY A 68 -3.15 20.97 0.87
C GLY A 68 -3.54 20.37 2.23
N HIS A 69 -4.80 20.56 2.62
CA HIS A 69 -5.32 20.29 3.96
C HIS A 69 -6.35 19.15 4.01
N ASP A 70 -6.56 18.41 2.92
CA ASP A 70 -7.81 17.66 2.70
C ASP A 70 -7.78 16.17 3.11
N PHE A 71 -6.83 15.73 3.95
CA PHE A 71 -6.83 14.36 4.49
C PHE A 71 -7.44 14.30 5.88
N PHE A 72 -8.28 13.28 6.14
CA PHE A 72 -8.84 13.04 7.46
C PHE A 72 -7.77 12.44 8.38
N GLN A 73 -7.64 12.97 9.60
CA GLN A 73 -6.59 12.60 10.56
C GLN A 73 -6.54 11.09 10.88
N GLY A 74 -7.68 10.38 10.89
CA GLY A 74 -7.68 8.94 11.14
C GLY A 74 -6.90 8.12 10.10
N GLN A 75 -6.74 8.63 8.87
CA GLN A 75 -6.02 7.94 7.79
C GLN A 75 -4.53 7.79 8.07
N ILE A 76 -3.94 8.68 8.89
CA ILE A 76 -2.51 8.66 9.26
C ILE A 76 -2.23 7.89 10.56
N GLU A 77 -3.27 7.57 11.32
CA GLU A 77 -3.17 6.90 12.62
C GLU A 77 -3.39 5.40 12.52
N ARG A 78 -4.34 4.96 11.69
CA ARG A 78 -4.69 3.54 11.54
C ARG A 78 -4.88 3.13 10.09
N ASN A 79 -4.60 1.86 9.81
CA ASN A 79 -5.03 1.21 8.57
C ASN A 79 -6.41 0.57 8.81
N ASP A 80 -7.46 1.24 8.37
CA ASP A 80 -8.86 0.82 8.46
C ASP A 80 -9.42 0.34 7.12
N SER A 81 -8.54 -0.09 6.20
CA SER A 81 -8.96 -0.69 4.95
C SER A 81 -9.81 -1.93 5.23
N LEU A 82 -10.98 -2.02 4.59
CA LEU A 82 -11.82 -3.22 4.59
C LEU A 82 -11.19 -4.25 3.65
N ILE A 83 -10.14 -4.93 4.13
CA ILE A 83 -9.24 -5.74 3.29
C ILE A 83 -10.01 -6.91 2.68
N GLU A 84 -10.75 -7.66 3.49
CA GLU A 84 -11.51 -8.82 3.02
C GLU A 84 -12.53 -8.44 1.94
N ASP A 85 -13.31 -7.37 2.15
CA ASP A 85 -14.29 -6.90 1.17
C ASP A 85 -13.63 -6.51 -0.16
N LYS A 86 -12.49 -5.79 -0.09
CA LYS A 86 -11.74 -5.36 -1.28
C LYS A 86 -11.09 -6.53 -2.04
N LEU A 87 -10.68 -7.58 -1.34
CA LEU A 87 -10.03 -8.76 -1.92
C LEU A 87 -11.02 -9.83 -2.41
N SER A 88 -12.19 -9.97 -1.76
CA SER A 88 -13.17 -11.05 -1.97
C SER A 88 -13.57 -11.28 -3.43
N ASN A 89 -13.66 -10.19 -4.20
CA ASN A 89 -14.11 -10.22 -5.59
C ASN A 89 -12.97 -10.19 -6.62
N LYS A 90 -11.71 -10.32 -6.17
CA LYS A 90 -10.53 -10.14 -7.01
C LYS A 90 -9.76 -11.45 -7.17
N LYS A 91 -9.52 -11.85 -8.42
CA LYS A 91 -8.67 -13.01 -8.74
C LYS A 91 -7.19 -12.64 -8.61
N LEU A 92 -6.70 -12.53 -7.38
CA LEU A 92 -5.28 -12.32 -7.09
C LEU A 92 -4.55 -13.64 -6.88
N LYS A 93 -3.27 -13.67 -7.27
CA LYS A 93 -2.35 -14.74 -6.90
C LYS A 93 -1.82 -14.48 -5.50
N SER A 94 -1.97 -15.44 -4.60
CA SER A 94 -1.35 -15.34 -3.27
C SER A 94 0.17 -15.22 -3.40
N GLY A 95 0.74 -14.27 -2.66
CA GLY A 95 2.15 -14.28 -2.32
C GLY A 95 2.44 -15.46 -1.39
N VAL A 96 3.70 -15.89 -1.37
CA VAL A 96 4.15 -16.99 -0.53
C VAL A 96 5.13 -16.42 0.50
N ILE A 97 5.01 -16.85 1.76
CA ILE A 97 5.88 -16.40 2.85
C ILE A 97 6.61 -17.61 3.46
N PRO A 98 7.96 -17.65 3.42
CA PRO A 98 8.74 -18.70 4.07
C PRO A 98 8.70 -18.54 5.59
N GLU A 99 9.18 -19.54 6.34
CA GLU A 99 9.20 -19.49 7.81
C GLU A 99 10.14 -18.39 8.35
N ASN A 100 11.29 -18.24 7.70
CA ASN A 100 12.31 -17.26 8.03
C ASN A 100 12.44 -16.30 6.86
N TYR A 101 11.99 -15.06 7.07
CA TYR A 101 11.83 -14.12 5.98
C TYR A 101 12.27 -12.72 6.37
N TYR A 102 12.59 -11.96 5.33
CA TYR A 102 12.87 -10.54 5.39
C TYR A 102 11.94 -9.80 4.43
N VAL A 103 11.31 -8.70 4.89
CA VAL A 103 10.42 -7.89 4.04
C VAL A 103 11.02 -6.52 3.82
N PHE A 104 11.04 -6.07 2.57
CA PHE A 104 11.49 -4.72 2.24
C PHE A 104 10.81 -4.17 0.99
N LEU A 105 10.77 -2.84 0.91
CA LEU A 105 10.21 -2.10 -0.22
C LEU A 105 11.29 -1.69 -1.20
N THR A 106 10.98 -1.75 -2.49
CA THR A 106 11.73 -1.14 -3.59
C THR A 106 10.78 -0.37 -4.51
N GLY A 107 11.25 0.08 -5.67
CA GLY A 107 10.41 0.78 -6.67
C GLY A 107 10.18 2.27 -6.37
N VAL A 108 10.49 2.73 -5.16
CA VAL A 108 10.42 4.15 -4.77
C VAL A 108 11.80 4.72 -4.46
N THR A 109 12.05 5.95 -4.90
CA THR A 109 13.31 6.68 -4.62
C THR A 109 13.26 7.38 -3.27
N ASN A 110 14.41 7.75 -2.70
CA ASN A 110 14.47 8.53 -1.45
C ASN A 110 13.66 9.83 -1.45
N LYS A 111 13.52 10.48 -2.61
CA LYS A 111 12.70 11.71 -2.74
C LYS A 111 11.21 11.44 -2.70
N LYS A 112 10.77 10.25 -3.10
CA LYS A 112 9.37 9.83 -3.18
C LYS A 112 9.01 8.77 -2.14
N LYS A 113 9.88 8.49 -1.17
CA LYS A 113 9.61 7.47 -0.15
C LYS A 113 8.47 7.92 0.77
N PRO A 114 7.56 7.03 1.19
CA PRO A 114 6.62 7.35 2.25
C PRO A 114 7.37 7.67 3.55
N THR A 115 6.74 8.45 4.42
CA THR A 115 7.25 8.77 5.75
C THR A 115 6.96 7.63 6.71
N TYR A 116 5.73 7.11 6.68
CA TYR A 116 5.28 6.01 7.52
C TYR A 116 4.61 4.91 6.70
N LEU A 117 4.66 3.70 7.25
CA LEU A 117 3.87 2.55 6.81
C LEU A 117 2.99 2.09 7.98
N LEU A 118 1.70 1.92 7.71
CA LEU A 118 0.77 1.26 8.63
C LEU A 118 0.46 -0.13 8.09
N GLY A 119 0.89 -1.15 8.81
CA GLY A 119 0.62 -2.54 8.48
C GLY A 119 -0.63 -3.05 9.17
N ARG A 120 -1.36 -3.91 8.46
CA ARG A 120 -2.50 -4.66 8.98
C ARG A 120 -2.48 -6.08 8.43
N ILE A 121 -2.59 -7.06 9.31
CA ILE A 121 -2.77 -8.47 8.98
C ILE A 121 -4.11 -8.92 9.56
N GLU A 122 -4.96 -9.47 8.71
CA GLU A 122 -6.20 -10.14 9.08
C GLU A 122 -6.02 -11.65 8.90
N GLN A 123 -6.12 -12.37 10.01
CA GLN A 123 -6.01 -13.83 10.06
C GLN A 123 -7.37 -14.49 9.85
N ILE A 124 -7.34 -15.77 9.46
CA ILE A 124 -8.56 -16.56 9.18
C ILE A 124 -9.46 -16.70 10.42
N ASP A 125 -8.87 -16.68 11.62
CA ASP A 125 -9.59 -16.74 12.89
C ASP A 125 -10.23 -15.39 13.30
N GLY A 126 -10.12 -14.35 12.46
CA GLY A 126 -10.61 -13.01 12.73
C GLY A 126 -9.67 -12.14 13.57
N LYS A 127 -8.50 -12.65 14.00
CA LYS A 127 -7.53 -11.86 14.76
C LYS A 127 -6.82 -10.85 13.86
N ILE A 128 -6.79 -9.61 14.31
CA ILE A 128 -6.17 -8.49 13.60
C ILE A 128 -4.86 -8.09 14.30
N ILE A 129 -3.78 -7.98 13.53
CA ILE A 129 -2.50 -7.41 13.98
C ILE A 129 -2.29 -6.11 13.20
N GLN A 130 -1.98 -5.02 13.91
CA GLN A 130 -1.69 -3.73 13.30
C GLN A 130 -0.40 -3.15 13.87
N TRP A 131 0.36 -2.45 13.04
CA TRP A 131 1.56 -1.75 13.47
C TRP A 131 1.80 -0.49 12.64
N LYS A 132 2.60 0.41 13.20
CA LYS A 132 3.05 1.64 12.54
C LYS A 132 4.57 1.68 12.63
N GLN A 133 5.21 1.92 11.50
CA GLN A 133 6.66 2.08 11.43
C GLN A 133 7.05 3.28 10.58
N GLU A 134 8.20 3.88 10.90
CA GLU A 134 8.85 4.87 10.05
C GLU A 134 9.60 4.17 8.91
N VAL A 135 9.48 4.68 7.69
CA VAL A 135 10.12 4.07 6.52
C VAL A 135 11.57 4.56 6.40
N LYS A 136 12.51 3.73 6.82
CA LYS A 136 13.95 4.02 6.84
C LYS A 136 14.67 3.29 5.72
N SER A 137 15.62 3.98 5.09
CA SER A 137 16.44 3.36 4.05
C SER A 137 17.43 2.41 4.70
N VAL A 138 17.60 1.24 4.09
CA VAL A 138 18.59 0.24 4.48
C VAL A 138 19.53 -0.01 3.30
N LYS A 139 20.81 -0.24 3.61
CA LYS A 139 21.81 -0.60 2.60
C LYS A 139 22.18 -2.06 2.78
N ARG A 140 21.74 -2.92 1.86
CA ARG A 140 22.09 -4.34 1.86
C ARG A 140 23.34 -4.57 1.01
N LYS A 141 24.10 -5.61 1.32
CA LYS A 141 25.27 -6.00 0.52
C LYS A 141 24.79 -6.44 -0.86
N GLY A 142 25.44 -5.92 -1.92
CA GLY A 142 25.15 -6.31 -3.31
C GLY A 142 24.09 -5.47 -4.02
N THR A 143 23.54 -4.42 -3.40
CA THR A 143 22.44 -3.61 -3.98
C THR A 143 22.83 -2.13 -4.07
N ASN A 144 23.93 -1.84 -4.76
CA ASN A 144 24.56 -0.51 -4.73
C ASN A 144 23.69 0.62 -5.32
N ASP A 145 22.69 0.31 -6.14
CA ASP A 145 21.89 1.31 -6.86
C ASP A 145 20.37 1.18 -6.67
N VAL A 146 19.93 0.31 -5.76
CA VAL A 146 18.50 0.10 -5.49
C VAL A 146 18.16 0.64 -4.11
N TYR A 147 17.27 1.64 -4.06
CA TYR A 147 16.71 2.11 -2.80
C TYR A 147 15.88 0.99 -2.17
N GLN A 148 16.25 0.63 -0.93
CA GLN A 148 15.57 -0.39 -0.15
C GLN A 148 15.12 0.19 1.18
N TYR A 149 13.94 -0.23 1.62
CA TYR A 149 13.36 0.17 2.90
C TYR A 149 12.86 -1.06 3.65
N GLU A 150 13.38 -1.28 4.84
CA GLU A 150 12.98 -2.39 5.68
C GLU A 150 11.52 -2.28 6.13
N VAL A 151 10.85 -3.42 6.21
CA VAL A 151 9.49 -3.52 6.73
C VAL A 151 9.49 -4.52 7.87
N GLU A 152 9.23 -4.02 9.07
CA GLU A 152 8.81 -4.85 10.18
C GLU A 152 7.54 -5.58 9.78
N PHE A 153 7.55 -6.90 9.91
CA PHE A 153 6.43 -7.73 9.53
C PHE A 153 6.22 -8.79 10.62
N PRO A 154 5.20 -8.61 11.48
CA PRO A 154 4.91 -9.56 12.55
C PRO A 154 4.54 -10.94 12.02
N LYS A 155 4.95 -11.98 12.75
CA LYS A 155 4.46 -13.34 12.49
C LYS A 155 2.95 -13.41 12.72
N PHE A 156 2.27 -14.22 11.92
CA PHE A 156 0.84 -14.49 12.03
C PHE A 156 0.59 -16.00 12.10
N GLU A 157 -0.56 -16.37 12.67
CA GLU A 157 -1.02 -17.75 12.81
C GLU A 157 -1.92 -18.17 11.64
N GLY A 158 -2.00 -19.48 11.40
CA GLY A 158 -2.74 -20.05 10.28
C GLY A 158 -1.95 -20.14 8.96
N GLU A 159 -2.56 -20.76 7.95
CA GLU A 159 -1.92 -21.03 6.65
C GLU A 159 -1.94 -19.83 5.69
N ARG A 160 -2.88 -18.91 5.88
CA ARG A 160 -3.05 -17.71 5.05
C ARG A 160 -3.43 -16.50 5.88
N ALA A 161 -3.12 -15.33 5.37
CA ALA A 161 -3.60 -14.07 5.91
C ALA A 161 -3.81 -13.03 4.80
N ASN A 162 -4.76 -12.13 5.03
CA ASN A 162 -4.97 -10.95 4.21
C ASN A 162 -4.14 -9.82 4.80
N VAL A 163 -3.43 -9.08 3.94
CA VAL A 163 -2.48 -8.06 4.37
C VAL A 163 -2.78 -6.76 3.66
N SER A 164 -2.65 -5.65 4.39
CA SER A 164 -2.65 -4.31 3.83
C SER A 164 -1.52 -3.47 4.39
N PHE A 165 -0.82 -2.80 3.48
CA PHE A 165 0.10 -1.73 3.79
C PHE A 165 -0.52 -0.41 3.36
N ARG A 166 -0.62 0.53 4.31
CA ARG A 166 -0.95 1.93 4.04
C ARG A 166 0.32 2.77 4.11
N TYR A 167 0.73 3.29 2.97
CA TYR A 167 1.85 4.21 2.82
C TYR A 167 1.36 5.63 3.02
N ILE A 168 2.08 6.40 3.86
CA ILE A 168 1.71 7.78 4.19
C ILE A 168 2.87 8.71 3.84
N TRP A 169 2.57 9.76 3.08
CA TRP A 169 3.49 10.83 2.76
C TRP A 169 3.13 12.09 3.54
N LEU A 170 4.07 12.56 4.36
CA LEU A 170 3.96 13.80 5.10
C LEU A 170 4.94 14.85 4.55
N ASN A 171 4.50 16.11 4.52
CA ASN A 171 5.38 17.23 4.19
C ASN A 171 6.24 17.64 5.41
N LYS A 172 7.05 18.68 5.25
CA LYS A 172 7.93 19.19 6.33
C LYS A 172 7.18 19.74 7.55
N GLU A 173 5.90 20.09 7.40
CA GLU A 173 5.02 20.56 8.46
C GLU A 173 4.22 19.40 9.11
N ASN A 174 4.56 18.15 8.81
CA ASN A 174 3.84 16.94 9.21
C ASN A 174 2.39 16.85 8.70
N LYS A 175 2.04 17.60 7.65
CA LYS A 175 0.74 17.48 6.98
C LYS A 175 0.78 16.36 5.96
N CYS A 176 -0.26 15.52 5.96
CA CYS A 176 -0.42 14.46 4.98
C CYS A 176 -0.72 15.04 3.60
N TYR A 177 0.01 14.60 2.58
CA TYR A 177 -0.27 14.97 1.19
C TYR A 177 -0.48 13.77 0.26
N GLY A 178 -0.31 12.55 0.76
CA GLY A 178 -0.49 11.34 -0.02
C GLY A 178 -0.71 10.12 0.85
N VAL A 179 -1.62 9.26 0.40
CA VAL A 179 -1.88 7.94 0.98
C VAL A 179 -1.99 6.91 -0.14
N ALA A 180 -1.40 5.74 0.04
CA ALA A 180 -1.62 4.61 -0.85
C ALA A 180 -1.82 3.32 -0.04
N ASP A 181 -2.87 2.58 -0.35
CA ASP A 181 -3.16 1.27 0.22
C ASP A 181 -2.75 0.19 -0.79
N GLN A 182 -1.89 -0.73 -0.38
CA GLN A 182 -1.55 -1.93 -1.13
C GLN A 182 -2.06 -3.15 -0.37
N LEU A 183 -2.90 -3.94 -1.04
CA LEU A 183 -3.57 -5.11 -0.45
C LEU A 183 -3.12 -6.39 -1.16
N PHE A 184 -2.86 -7.45 -0.42
CA PHE A 184 -2.43 -8.73 -0.96
C PHE A 184 -2.74 -9.89 0.00
N ILE A 185 -2.71 -11.10 -0.53
CA ILE A 185 -2.93 -12.34 0.21
C ILE A 185 -1.60 -13.06 0.35
N LEU A 186 -1.24 -13.49 1.56
CA LEU A 186 -0.07 -14.34 1.80
C LEU A 186 -0.49 -15.74 2.20
N LYS A 187 0.27 -16.74 1.74
CA LYS A 187 0.18 -18.14 2.15
C LYS A 187 1.54 -18.62 2.66
N LYS A 188 1.59 -19.33 3.79
CA LYS A 188 2.80 -20.01 4.26
C LYS A 188 3.21 -21.14 3.30
N ILE A 189 4.52 -21.38 3.20
CA ILE A 189 5.07 -22.57 2.51
C ILE A 189 4.81 -23.81 3.34
#